data_AF-A0AAV4BXS8-F1
#
_entry.id   AF-A0AAV4BXS8-F1
#
_cell.length_a   1.000
_cell.length_b   1.000
_cell.length_c   1.000
_cell.angle_alpha   90.00
_cell.angle_beta   90.00
_cell.angle_gamma   90.00
#
_symmetry.space_group_name_H-M   'P 1'
#
loop_
_entity.id
_entity.type
_entity.pdbx_description
1 polymer ?
#
loop_
_entity_poly.entity_id
_entity_poly.type
_entity_poly.pdbx_seq_one_letter_code
_entity_poly.pdbx_strand_id
1 'polypeptide(L)'
;MGACVCKDKNQDPPITQAEESDSSSHASSHRHRGYNHNSSTITTTTSNSSGTEQSEWRERHGHHHHHHHHHRSRNHHRQHGSHRRSRESEKEDVDRLVLDTLSVIRTLVDNAQEPPLAMLILHKIADCDQGWLNVVKSLIRIIPMEDPLGPAVVDLLLDECPLPTKDALLELKNHLNLAEMELSQTYSKPCQQRNICVLLGCLSEKLAGPNSISLLTSDILTFLIDRLKPSNHPVVILHAMVALEKFAQTTEHKVRVIKAMNQCETHPLTLLEGWYRRENDPKNPLSFARREVGFCAGWCLDNLFLQEGRPFSYEQLDHSHLNVMLNSNDVSEYLKISADGLEARCDVSSFESVRCTFQVDSGVWYYEVTIVTDGVMQIGWATKDSKFLNHDGCGIGDDEYSMAYDGCRQLIWYHGQSELHTHPCWKPGALCGLPQQLPCAHYPNSYEPVLLQVLCVGYHSSYHVLFTPIVMSLCCCNRCHV
;
A
#
# COMPACT_ATOMS: atom_id res chain seq x y z
N MET A 1 28.25 1.41 -8.68
CA MET A 1 27.61 2.49 -7.88
C MET A 1 26.82 1.82 -6.77
N GLY A 2 26.54 2.51 -5.66
CA GLY A 2 26.27 1.87 -4.37
C GLY A 2 25.03 0.97 -4.33
N ALA A 3 25.14 -0.16 -3.64
CA ALA A 3 24.00 -0.96 -3.24
C ALA A 3 23.06 -0.16 -2.33
N CYS A 4 21.77 -0.51 -2.32
CA CYS A 4 20.74 0.16 -1.52
C CYS A 4 20.88 -0.19 -0.03
N VAL A 5 21.86 0.43 0.65
CA VAL A 5 22.02 0.31 2.09
C VAL A 5 20.85 1.02 2.77
N CYS A 6 20.04 0.27 3.52
CA CYS A 6 19.07 0.84 4.44
C CYS A 6 19.78 1.85 5.35
N LYS A 7 19.44 3.13 5.25
CA LYS A 7 20.01 4.17 6.12
C LYS A 7 19.46 4.01 7.54
N ASP A 8 20.16 3.22 8.35
CA ASP A 8 19.97 3.22 9.81
C ASP A 8 20.15 4.65 10.33
N LYS A 9 19.07 5.23 10.89
CA LYS A 9 19.02 6.63 11.36
C LYS A 9 19.87 6.92 12.62
N ASN A 10 20.87 6.08 12.93
CA ASN A 10 21.61 6.07 14.20
C ASN A 10 23.13 5.83 14.07
N GLN A 11 23.76 6.16 12.93
CA GLN A 11 25.22 6.20 12.83
C GLN A 11 25.69 7.55 12.26
N ASP A 12 26.38 8.33 13.10
CA ASP A 12 27.09 9.53 12.65
C ASP A 12 28.19 9.15 11.65
N PRO A 13 28.37 9.90 10.55
CA PRO A 13 29.38 9.59 9.55
C PRO A 13 30.81 9.80 10.10
N PRO A 14 31.79 8.98 9.68
CA PRO A 14 33.17 9.13 10.13
C PRO A 14 33.79 10.43 9.63
N ILE A 15 34.36 11.20 10.56
CA ILE A 15 35.06 12.46 10.28
C ILE A 15 36.30 12.16 9.44
N THR A 16 36.35 12.72 8.22
CA THR A 16 37.58 12.83 7.42
C THR A 16 37.98 14.30 7.34
N GLN A 17 39.21 14.59 7.78
CA GLN A 17 39.79 15.94 7.76
C GLN A 17 40.32 16.27 6.36
N ALA A 18 39.95 17.43 5.82
CA ALA A 18 40.72 18.10 4.77
C ALA A 18 40.45 19.62 4.75
N GLU A 19 41.43 20.35 5.26
CA GLU A 19 41.89 21.71 4.86
C GLU A 19 40.95 22.94 4.94
N GLU A 20 41.52 23.98 5.55
CA GLU A 20 40.90 25.29 5.82
C GLU A 20 41.01 26.23 4.63
N SER A 21 40.00 27.08 4.41
CA SER A 21 40.22 28.42 3.86
C SER A 21 39.19 29.40 4.43
N ASP A 22 39.66 30.32 5.26
CA ASP A 22 38.86 31.39 5.87
C ASP A 22 38.17 32.31 4.85
N SER A 23 36.96 32.78 5.15
CA SER A 23 36.79 34.18 5.61
C SER A 23 35.33 34.56 5.91
N SER A 24 35.09 35.00 7.16
CA SER A 24 34.16 36.06 7.61
C SER A 24 32.71 36.19 7.06
N SER A 25 31.69 36.61 7.81
CA SER A 25 31.43 36.73 9.26
C SER A 25 30.05 37.40 9.40
N HIS A 26 29.16 36.92 10.29
CA HIS A 26 28.48 37.80 11.26
C HIS A 26 27.65 37.05 12.30
N ALA A 27 28.03 37.28 13.56
CA ALA A 27 27.24 37.18 14.79
C ALA A 27 25.79 37.69 14.66
N SER A 28 24.79 37.39 15.49
CA SER A 28 24.57 36.51 16.65
C SER A 28 23.24 36.98 17.26
N SER A 29 22.45 36.09 17.87
CA SER A 29 22.07 36.17 19.31
C SER A 29 20.78 35.43 19.66
N HIS A 30 20.84 34.65 20.75
CA HIS A 30 19.68 34.08 21.44
C HIS A 30 18.83 35.16 22.12
N ARG A 31 17.54 34.86 22.38
CA ARG A 31 17.04 34.78 23.78
C ARG A 31 15.68 34.07 23.94
N HIS A 32 15.51 33.51 25.14
CA HIS A 32 14.36 32.75 25.64
C HIS A 32 13.37 33.61 26.45
N ARG A 33 12.23 32.98 26.82
CA ARG A 33 11.14 33.39 27.75
C ARG A 33 10.10 34.36 27.15
N GLY A 34 8.81 34.26 27.46
CA GLY A 34 8.08 33.31 28.31
C GLY A 34 7.08 34.00 29.27
N TYR A 35 5.78 33.67 29.14
CA TYR A 35 4.63 33.92 30.04
C TYR A 35 4.52 35.27 30.80
N ASN A 36 3.40 36.00 30.64
CA ASN A 36 2.22 35.80 31.51
C ASN A 36 0.97 36.65 31.16
N HIS A 37 -0.15 36.29 31.80
CA HIS A 37 -1.51 36.87 31.75
C HIS A 37 -1.66 38.39 31.94
N ASN A 38 -2.76 38.95 31.40
CA ASN A 38 -3.86 39.46 32.27
C ASN A 38 -5.19 39.71 31.54
N SER A 39 -6.30 39.45 32.25
CA SER A 39 -7.67 39.79 31.86
C SER A 39 -8.25 40.83 32.80
N SER A 40 -8.96 41.85 32.30
CA SER A 40 -10.10 42.47 33.02
C SER A 40 -10.89 43.51 32.18
N THR A 41 -11.99 43.02 31.61
CA THR A 41 -13.36 43.55 31.61
C THR A 41 -13.65 44.86 32.39
N ILE A 42 -14.53 45.74 31.86
CA ILE A 42 -15.84 46.18 32.46
C ILE A 42 -16.46 47.40 31.73
N THR A 43 -17.65 47.17 31.13
CA THR A 43 -18.92 47.96 30.99
C THR A 43 -18.91 49.52 30.84
N THR A 44 -19.97 50.25 30.46
CA THR A 44 -21.43 50.01 30.22
C THR A 44 -22.01 51.21 29.45
N THR A 45 -23.11 51.04 28.69
CA THR A 45 -24.33 51.90 28.84
C THR A 45 -25.53 51.33 28.08
N THR A 46 -26.73 51.68 28.53
CA THR A 46 -28.02 51.02 28.23
C THR A 46 -29.08 52.01 27.74
N SER A 47 -30.04 51.59 26.91
CA SER A 47 -31.49 51.75 27.19
C SER A 47 -32.44 51.19 26.10
N ASN A 48 -33.27 50.22 26.51
CA ASN A 48 -34.73 50.02 26.28
C ASN A 48 -35.44 50.69 25.07
N SER A 49 -36.44 50.09 24.41
CA SER A 49 -37.15 48.78 24.52
C SER A 49 -38.06 48.60 23.26
N SER A 50 -39.02 47.68 23.06
CA SER A 50 -39.73 46.67 23.87
C SER A 50 -40.40 45.61 22.95
N GLY A 51 -41.01 44.53 23.48
CA GLY A 51 -41.95 43.69 22.72
C GLY A 51 -42.01 42.19 23.05
N THR A 52 -42.89 41.81 24.00
CA THR A 52 -43.65 40.53 24.11
C THR A 52 -42.97 39.16 23.83
N GLU A 53 -42.91 38.33 24.87
CA GLU A 53 -42.65 36.88 24.81
C GLU A 53 -43.95 36.05 24.67
N GLN A 54 -43.85 34.84 24.11
CA GLN A 54 -44.73 33.70 24.45
C GLN A 54 -43.97 32.38 24.36
N SER A 55 -44.20 31.50 25.34
CA SER A 55 -43.69 30.13 25.39
C SER A 55 -44.78 29.20 25.94
N GLU A 56 -44.86 27.96 25.45
CA GLU A 56 -45.75 26.94 26.04
C GLU A 56 -45.00 25.66 26.39
N TRP A 57 -45.32 25.17 27.59
CA TRP A 57 -44.96 23.86 28.15
C TRP A 57 -46.21 22.97 28.20
N ARG A 58 -46.04 21.64 28.24
CA ARG A 58 -46.84 20.76 29.14
C ARG A 58 -46.35 19.30 29.19
N GLU A 59 -46.03 18.85 30.40
CA GLU A 59 -46.19 17.46 30.85
C GLU A 59 -47.49 17.32 31.68
N ARG A 60 -47.99 16.08 31.86
CA ARG A 60 -48.61 15.63 33.13
C ARG A 60 -48.89 14.12 33.21
N HIS A 61 -48.77 13.55 34.42
CA HIS A 61 -48.98 12.14 34.78
C HIS A 61 -50.44 11.75 35.13
N GLY A 62 -50.72 10.44 35.24
CA GLY A 62 -51.92 9.81 35.83
C GLY A 62 -51.68 8.36 36.30
N HIS A 63 -52.45 7.85 37.28
CA HIS A 63 -52.11 6.68 38.14
C HIS A 63 -52.84 5.33 37.90
N HIS A 64 -52.32 4.30 38.59
CA HIS A 64 -52.69 2.87 38.82
C HIS A 64 -54.17 2.40 38.83
N HIS A 65 -54.43 1.12 38.48
CA HIS A 65 -54.66 0.00 39.44
C HIS A 65 -54.86 -1.42 38.78
N HIS A 66 -55.01 -2.46 39.62
CA HIS A 66 -54.87 -3.91 39.33
C HIS A 66 -55.96 -4.58 38.46
N HIS A 67 -55.62 -5.72 37.83
CA HIS A 67 -56.38 -6.99 37.96
C HIS A 67 -55.51 -8.23 37.69
N HIS A 68 -55.78 -9.34 38.40
CA HIS A 68 -55.14 -10.66 38.21
C HIS A 68 -55.84 -11.50 37.14
N HIS A 69 -55.10 -12.33 36.40
CA HIS A 69 -55.56 -13.65 35.95
C HIS A 69 -54.40 -14.64 35.71
N HIS A 70 -54.55 -15.88 36.19
CA HIS A 70 -53.66 -17.01 35.88
C HIS A 70 -53.99 -17.60 34.49
N HIS A 71 -52.97 -18.02 33.71
CA HIS A 71 -52.76 -19.45 33.40
C HIS A 71 -51.53 -19.78 32.53
N ARG A 72 -50.88 -20.90 32.91
CA ARG A 72 -50.16 -21.90 32.09
C ARG A 72 -48.91 -21.50 31.28
N SER A 73 -47.78 -21.94 31.84
CA SER A 73 -46.58 -22.41 31.13
C SER A 73 -46.89 -23.29 29.91
N ARG A 74 -46.19 -23.03 28.79
CA ARG A 74 -45.60 -24.04 27.90
C ARG A 74 -44.59 -23.42 26.91
N ASN A 75 -43.63 -24.24 26.48
CA ASN A 75 -42.70 -24.04 25.35
C ASN A 75 -41.47 -23.12 25.55
N HIS A 76 -40.55 -23.53 26.44
CA HIS A 76 -39.13 -23.44 26.07
C HIS A 76 -38.88 -24.33 24.86
N HIS A 77 -38.48 -23.78 23.70
CA HIS A 77 -37.68 -24.40 22.60
C HIS A 77 -37.81 -23.59 21.27
N ARG A 78 -37.58 -22.27 21.28
CA ARG A 78 -37.54 -21.46 20.03
C ARG A 78 -36.48 -20.34 19.92
N GLN A 79 -35.65 -20.10 20.95
CA GLN A 79 -34.68 -18.99 20.92
C GLN A 79 -33.38 -19.27 20.13
N HIS A 80 -32.93 -20.52 20.00
CA HIS A 80 -31.68 -20.84 19.30
C HIS A 80 -31.70 -20.56 17.78
N GLY A 81 -32.88 -20.57 17.14
CA GLY A 81 -33.00 -20.27 15.71
C GLY A 81 -32.92 -18.77 15.36
N SER A 82 -33.32 -17.89 16.29
CA SER A 82 -33.39 -16.45 16.04
C SER A 82 -32.00 -15.81 16.03
N HIS A 83 -31.20 -16.05 17.07
CA HIS A 83 -29.85 -15.47 17.18
C HIS A 83 -28.89 -15.96 16.10
N ARG A 84 -29.03 -17.22 15.65
CA ARG A 84 -28.21 -17.74 14.55
C ARG A 84 -28.51 -17.01 13.24
N ARG A 85 -29.79 -16.81 12.93
CA ARG A 85 -30.25 -16.11 11.72
C ARG A 85 -29.90 -14.62 11.72
N SER A 86 -29.93 -13.97 12.89
CA SER A 86 -29.42 -12.59 13.09
C SER A 86 -27.93 -12.51 12.76
N ARG A 87 -27.10 -13.39 13.36
CA ARG A 87 -25.65 -13.43 13.13
C ARG A 87 -25.23 -13.87 11.73
N GLU A 88 -26.09 -14.56 10.99
CA GLU A 88 -25.88 -14.88 9.58
C GLU A 88 -26.21 -13.65 8.71
N SER A 89 -27.32 -12.95 8.97
CA SER A 89 -27.64 -11.64 8.34
C SER A 89 -26.54 -10.59 8.56
N GLU A 90 -26.10 -10.39 9.81
CA GLU A 90 -25.05 -9.43 10.16
C GLU A 90 -23.72 -9.69 9.42
N LYS A 91 -23.43 -10.95 9.05
CA LYS A 91 -22.24 -11.30 8.27
C LYS A 91 -22.43 -11.08 6.77
N GLU A 92 -23.62 -11.38 6.25
CA GLU A 92 -24.00 -11.09 4.87
C GLU A 92 -23.98 -9.57 4.61
N ASP A 93 -24.40 -8.77 5.59
CA ASP A 93 -24.33 -7.30 5.54
C ASP A 93 -22.88 -6.79 5.49
N VAL A 94 -21.97 -7.28 6.34
CA VAL A 94 -20.54 -6.90 6.30
C VAL A 94 -19.88 -7.33 4.99
N ASP A 95 -20.14 -8.54 4.52
CA ASP A 95 -19.61 -9.03 3.22
C ASP A 95 -20.10 -8.14 2.07
N ARG A 96 -21.37 -7.73 2.09
CA ARG A 96 -21.91 -6.81 1.07
C ARG A 96 -21.22 -5.46 1.11
N LEU A 97 -21.01 -4.86 2.29
CA LEU A 97 -20.34 -3.56 2.43
C LEU A 97 -18.88 -3.58 1.95
N VAL A 98 -18.16 -4.68 2.19
CA VAL A 98 -16.78 -4.85 1.72
C VAL A 98 -16.73 -5.00 0.19
N LEU A 99 -17.65 -5.76 -0.41
CA LEU A 99 -17.76 -5.86 -1.87
C LEU A 99 -18.24 -4.56 -2.52
N ASP A 100 -19.18 -3.85 -1.90
CA ASP A 100 -19.62 -2.52 -2.33
C ASP A 100 -18.40 -1.57 -2.37
N THR A 101 -17.58 -1.56 -1.31
CA THR A 101 -16.32 -0.77 -1.25
C THR A 101 -15.34 -1.16 -2.35
N LEU A 102 -15.10 -2.47 -2.57
CA LEU A 102 -14.25 -2.97 -3.67
C LEU A 102 -14.78 -2.57 -5.05
N SER A 103 -16.10 -2.49 -5.24
CA SER A 103 -16.70 -2.12 -6.52
C SER A 103 -16.51 -0.64 -6.87
N VAL A 104 -16.40 0.24 -5.87
CA VAL A 104 -16.25 1.70 -6.06
C VAL A 104 -14.82 2.21 -5.87
N ILE A 105 -13.90 1.42 -5.30
CA ILE A 105 -12.54 1.90 -5.01
C ILE A 105 -11.80 2.38 -6.27
N ARG A 106 -12.08 1.83 -7.46
CA ARG A 106 -11.51 2.31 -8.73
C ARG A 106 -11.89 3.75 -9.06
N THR A 107 -13.03 4.25 -8.57
CA THR A 107 -13.49 5.63 -8.80
C THR A 107 -13.05 6.60 -7.70
N LEU A 108 -12.36 6.12 -6.67
CA LEU A 108 -11.73 6.96 -5.65
C LEU A 108 -10.37 7.42 -6.18
N VAL A 109 -10.33 8.71 -6.55
CA VAL A 109 -9.29 9.28 -7.43
C VAL A 109 -8.67 10.53 -6.82
N ASP A 110 -9.42 11.28 -6.03
CA ASP A 110 -9.06 12.59 -5.49
C ASP A 110 -9.32 12.57 -3.98
N ASN A 111 -8.33 13.00 -3.20
CA ASN A 111 -8.34 13.04 -1.74
C ASN A 111 -9.44 13.95 -1.18
N ALA A 112 -10.02 14.86 -1.99
CA ALA A 112 -11.17 15.69 -1.64
C ALA A 112 -12.53 14.99 -1.78
N GLN A 113 -12.60 13.77 -2.32
CA GLN A 113 -13.84 13.02 -2.46
C GLN A 113 -14.32 12.46 -1.10
N GLU A 114 -15.61 12.54 -0.83
CA GLU A 114 -16.18 11.93 0.38
C GLU A 114 -16.05 10.39 0.34
N PRO A 115 -15.67 9.74 1.46
CA PRO A 115 -15.62 8.29 1.53
C PRO A 115 -16.94 7.61 1.15
N PRO A 116 -16.91 6.45 0.46
CA PRO A 116 -18.12 5.69 0.19
C PRO A 116 -18.90 5.37 1.46
N LEU A 117 -20.23 5.49 1.41
CA LEU A 117 -21.10 5.17 2.54
C LEU A 117 -20.85 3.75 3.10
N ALA A 118 -20.49 2.79 2.25
CA ALA A 118 -20.15 1.43 2.67
C ALA A 118 -18.91 1.40 3.61
N MET A 119 -17.87 2.19 3.29
CA MET A 119 -16.67 2.33 4.09
C MET A 119 -16.95 3.05 5.42
N LEU A 120 -17.75 4.12 5.41
CA LEU A 120 -18.19 4.81 6.65
C LEU A 120 -18.97 3.87 7.60
N ILE A 121 -19.80 2.99 7.05
CA ILE A 121 -20.52 1.98 7.85
C ILE A 121 -19.54 0.92 8.38
N LEU A 122 -18.56 0.48 7.58
CA LEU A 122 -17.54 -0.50 8.01
C LEU A 122 -16.66 0.04 9.16
N HIS A 123 -16.18 1.28 9.07
CA HIS A 123 -15.48 1.96 10.19
C HIS A 123 -16.35 1.91 11.44
N LYS A 124 -17.62 2.33 11.36
CA LYS A 124 -18.53 2.34 12.51
C LYS A 124 -18.82 0.95 13.09
N ILE A 125 -18.79 -0.10 12.27
CA ILE A 125 -18.85 -1.48 12.74
C ILE A 125 -17.55 -1.84 13.48
N ALA A 126 -16.40 -1.40 12.98
CA ALA A 126 -15.08 -1.66 13.54
C ALA A 126 -14.75 -0.88 14.83
N ASP A 127 -15.58 0.08 15.24
CA ASP A 127 -15.49 0.80 16.54
C ASP A 127 -15.55 -0.11 17.79
N CYS A 128 -15.67 -1.43 17.62
CA CYS A 128 -15.54 -2.41 18.69
C CYS A 128 -14.85 -3.70 18.21
N ASP A 129 -14.11 -4.37 19.11
CA ASP A 129 -13.33 -5.59 18.82
C ASP A 129 -14.10 -6.67 18.05
N GLN A 130 -15.35 -6.93 18.43
CA GLN A 130 -16.17 -7.94 17.77
C GLN A 130 -16.54 -7.54 16.33
N GLY A 131 -16.81 -6.27 16.08
CA GLY A 131 -17.13 -5.74 14.75
C GLY A 131 -15.89 -5.65 13.87
N TRP A 132 -14.75 -5.19 14.42
CA TRP A 132 -13.44 -5.25 13.76
C TRP A 132 -13.11 -6.67 13.31
N LEU A 133 -13.27 -7.66 14.20
CA LEU A 133 -13.11 -9.08 13.88
C LEU A 133 -14.06 -9.54 12.77
N ASN A 134 -15.29 -9.01 12.67
CA ASN A 134 -16.21 -9.36 11.59
C ASN A 134 -15.75 -8.79 10.25
N VAL A 135 -15.25 -7.55 10.21
CA VAL A 135 -14.65 -6.94 9.01
C VAL A 135 -13.43 -7.75 8.57
N VAL A 136 -12.49 -8.05 9.48
CA VAL A 136 -11.30 -8.87 9.17
C VAL A 136 -11.67 -10.26 8.64
N LYS A 137 -12.65 -10.93 9.25
CA LYS A 137 -13.17 -12.24 8.79
C LYS A 137 -13.87 -12.16 7.43
N SER A 138 -14.43 -11.01 7.09
CA SER A 138 -14.99 -10.72 5.77
C SER A 138 -13.87 -10.56 4.73
N LEU A 139 -12.90 -9.68 4.99
CA LEU A 139 -11.72 -9.44 4.14
C LEU A 139 -11.00 -10.75 3.75
N ILE A 140 -10.79 -11.66 4.72
CA ILE A 140 -10.23 -12.99 4.45
C ILE A 140 -11.11 -13.82 3.50
N ARG A 141 -12.44 -13.79 3.70
CA ARG A 141 -13.42 -14.71 3.09
C ARG A 141 -13.77 -14.35 1.65
N ILE A 142 -14.01 -13.07 1.36
CA ILE A 142 -14.73 -12.64 0.15
C ILE A 142 -13.91 -11.86 -0.87
N ILE A 143 -12.75 -11.29 -0.52
CA ILE A 143 -11.92 -10.57 -1.50
C ILE A 143 -11.41 -11.56 -2.56
N PRO A 144 -11.79 -11.41 -3.84
CA PRO A 144 -11.51 -12.37 -4.90
C PRO A 144 -10.04 -12.33 -5.33
N MET A 145 -9.56 -13.41 -5.95
CA MET A 145 -8.14 -13.55 -6.33
C MET A 145 -7.81 -12.69 -7.56
N GLU A 146 -8.80 -12.53 -8.43
CA GLU A 146 -8.73 -11.99 -9.78
C GLU A 146 -8.95 -10.47 -9.82
N ASP A 147 -9.33 -9.86 -8.71
CA ASP A 147 -9.50 -8.40 -8.64
C ASP A 147 -8.16 -7.71 -8.31
N PRO A 148 -7.65 -6.85 -9.21
CA PRO A 148 -6.35 -6.19 -9.04
C PRO A 148 -6.36 -5.14 -7.92
N LEU A 149 -7.50 -4.81 -7.32
CA LEU A 149 -7.64 -3.83 -6.25
C LEU A 149 -7.85 -4.53 -4.88
N GLY A 150 -8.04 -5.86 -4.89
CA GLY A 150 -8.35 -6.67 -3.71
C GLY A 150 -7.40 -6.49 -2.52
N PRO A 151 -6.07 -6.66 -2.70
CA PRO A 151 -5.10 -6.41 -1.61
C PRO A 151 -5.14 -4.99 -1.05
N ALA A 152 -5.44 -4.00 -1.90
CA ALA A 152 -5.49 -2.61 -1.48
C ALA A 152 -6.78 -2.25 -0.72
N VAL A 153 -7.91 -2.90 -1.02
CA VAL A 153 -9.13 -2.82 -0.19
C VAL A 153 -8.91 -3.41 1.21
N VAL A 154 -8.07 -4.45 1.33
CA VAL A 154 -7.70 -5.00 2.64
C VAL A 154 -6.91 -3.96 3.43
N ASP A 155 -5.93 -3.28 2.82
CA ASP A 155 -5.14 -2.27 3.51
C ASP A 155 -5.99 -1.02 3.85
N LEU A 156 -6.82 -0.52 2.91
CA LEU A 156 -7.79 0.58 3.10
C LEU A 156 -8.62 0.37 4.36
N LEU A 157 -9.34 -0.75 4.40
CA LEU A 157 -10.31 -1.00 5.44
C LEU A 157 -9.64 -1.31 6.77
N LEU A 158 -8.33 -1.60 6.78
CA LEU A 158 -7.53 -1.72 8.00
C LEU A 158 -6.89 -0.39 8.44
N ASP A 159 -6.63 0.57 7.54
CA ASP A 159 -6.22 1.95 7.88
C ASP A 159 -7.38 2.70 8.55
N GLU A 160 -8.57 2.54 7.99
CA GLU A 160 -9.82 3.18 8.41
C GLU A 160 -10.51 2.46 9.59
N CYS A 161 -9.87 1.42 10.12
CA CYS A 161 -10.30 0.74 11.34
C CYS A 161 -9.48 1.24 12.54
N PRO A 162 -10.09 1.34 13.75
CA PRO A 162 -9.32 1.46 14.97
C PRO A 162 -8.28 0.33 15.12
N LEU A 163 -7.10 0.66 15.66
CA LEU A 163 -6.07 -0.33 15.95
C LEU A 163 -6.62 -1.41 16.91
N PRO A 164 -6.44 -2.71 16.61
CA PRO A 164 -7.03 -3.78 17.41
C PRO A 164 -6.44 -3.84 18.81
N THR A 165 -7.30 -4.15 19.78
CA THR A 165 -6.85 -4.48 21.14
C THR A 165 -6.06 -5.79 21.16
N LYS A 166 -5.33 -6.03 22.26
CA LYS A 166 -4.67 -7.32 22.50
C LYS A 166 -5.65 -8.50 22.49
N ASP A 167 -6.88 -8.29 22.95
CA ASP A 167 -7.90 -9.33 23.01
C ASP A 167 -8.50 -9.59 21.62
N ALA A 168 -8.71 -8.55 20.80
CA ALA A 168 -9.05 -8.70 19.39
C ALA A 168 -7.98 -9.46 18.60
N LEU A 169 -6.69 -9.20 18.85
CA LEU A 169 -5.58 -9.95 18.23
C LEU A 169 -5.54 -11.41 18.68
N LEU A 170 -5.83 -11.69 19.96
CA LEU A 170 -5.93 -13.05 20.48
C LEU A 170 -7.12 -13.81 19.86
N GLU A 171 -8.29 -13.17 19.71
CA GLU A 171 -9.44 -13.74 19.01
C GLU A 171 -9.16 -13.95 17.51
N LEU A 172 -8.43 -13.05 16.85
CA LEU A 172 -8.00 -13.24 15.47
C LEU A 172 -7.08 -14.46 15.36
N LYS A 173 -6.09 -14.60 16.25
CA LYS A 173 -5.22 -15.80 16.30
C LYS A 173 -6.06 -17.08 16.44
N ASN A 174 -6.99 -17.10 17.39
CA ASN A 174 -7.86 -18.24 17.66
C ASN A 174 -8.78 -18.55 16.46
N HIS A 175 -9.20 -17.53 15.71
CA HIS A 175 -9.99 -17.73 14.49
C HIS A 175 -9.17 -18.30 13.33
N LEU A 176 -7.93 -17.81 13.13
CA LEU A 176 -7.05 -18.29 12.07
C LEU A 176 -6.60 -19.75 12.31
N ASN A 177 -6.48 -20.17 13.58
CA ASN A 177 -6.17 -21.54 14.01
C ASN A 177 -5.01 -22.22 13.25
N LEU A 178 -3.92 -21.49 13.02
CA LEU A 178 -2.80 -21.92 12.17
C LEU A 178 -1.90 -23.00 12.81
N ALA A 179 -2.15 -23.41 14.06
CA ALA A 179 -1.38 -24.43 14.75
C ALA A 179 -1.60 -25.86 14.19
N GLU A 180 -2.77 -26.11 13.57
CA GLU A 180 -3.16 -27.43 13.05
C GLU A 180 -3.07 -27.51 11.52
N MET A 181 -2.00 -26.97 10.93
CA MET A 181 -1.87 -26.84 9.47
C MET A 181 -1.82 -28.17 8.70
N GLU A 182 -1.34 -29.26 9.30
CA GLU A 182 -1.36 -30.58 8.65
C GLU A 182 -2.75 -31.25 8.65
N LEU A 183 -3.70 -30.72 9.43
CA LEU A 183 -5.03 -31.32 9.60
C LEU A 183 -6.18 -30.43 9.10
N SER A 184 -5.98 -29.10 9.04
CA SER A 184 -7.09 -28.15 8.87
C SER A 184 -7.26 -27.65 7.42
N GLN A 185 -8.35 -28.08 6.78
CA GLN A 185 -8.79 -27.59 5.46
C GLN A 185 -9.35 -26.14 5.48
N THR A 186 -9.24 -25.44 6.63
CA THR A 186 -9.92 -24.19 6.99
C THR A 186 -9.76 -23.09 5.93
N TYR A 187 -8.55 -22.97 5.36
CA TYR A 187 -8.24 -22.02 4.28
C TYR A 187 -7.60 -22.75 3.10
N SER A 188 -8.33 -23.74 2.56
CA SER A 188 -7.92 -24.52 1.39
C SER A 188 -7.89 -23.73 0.08
N LYS A 189 -8.54 -22.55 0.01
CA LYS A 189 -8.58 -21.72 -1.21
C LYS A 189 -7.39 -20.75 -1.27
N PRO A 190 -6.68 -20.64 -2.40
CA PRO A 190 -5.60 -19.66 -2.59
C PRO A 190 -6.01 -18.21 -2.32
N CYS A 191 -7.24 -17.79 -2.64
CA CYS A 191 -7.72 -16.43 -2.33
C CYS A 191 -7.68 -16.13 -0.83
N GLN A 192 -8.19 -17.04 0.01
CA GLN A 192 -8.18 -16.88 1.47
C GLN A 192 -6.76 -16.84 2.02
N GLN A 193 -5.87 -17.69 1.51
CA GLN A 193 -4.45 -17.70 1.89
C GLN A 193 -3.76 -16.38 1.51
N ARG A 194 -4.01 -15.85 0.30
CA ARG A 194 -3.54 -14.52 -0.14
C ARG A 194 -4.05 -13.42 0.78
N ASN A 195 -5.35 -13.40 1.06
CA ASN A 195 -5.98 -12.39 1.92
C ASN A 195 -5.43 -12.43 3.36
N ILE A 196 -5.14 -13.61 3.91
CA ILE A 196 -4.47 -13.77 5.22
C ILE A 196 -3.05 -13.18 5.18
N CYS A 197 -2.29 -13.43 4.11
CA CYS A 197 -0.93 -12.88 3.98
C CYS A 197 -0.95 -11.34 3.90
N VAL A 198 -1.85 -10.76 3.09
CA VAL A 198 -2.04 -9.29 3.02
C VAL A 198 -2.37 -8.72 4.39
N LEU A 199 -3.41 -9.24 5.04
CA LEU A 199 -3.85 -8.84 6.38
C LEU A 199 -2.69 -8.86 7.40
N LEU A 200 -1.91 -9.94 7.43
CA LEU A 200 -0.79 -10.07 8.35
C LEU A 200 0.33 -9.05 8.05
N GLY A 201 0.59 -8.76 6.77
CA GLY A 201 1.50 -7.70 6.34
C GLY A 201 1.04 -6.33 6.83
N CYS A 202 -0.19 -5.93 6.51
CA CYS A 202 -0.78 -4.65 6.95
C CYS A 202 -0.76 -4.49 8.47
N LEU A 203 -1.11 -5.53 9.23
CA LEU A 203 -1.05 -5.50 10.69
C LEU A 203 0.38 -5.41 11.24
N SER A 204 1.38 -5.94 10.53
CA SER A 204 2.78 -5.89 10.97
C SER A 204 3.39 -4.48 10.90
N GLU A 205 2.93 -3.65 9.97
CA GLU A 205 3.33 -2.24 9.85
C GLU A 205 2.57 -1.35 10.85
N LYS A 206 1.27 -1.64 11.06
CA LYS A 206 0.38 -0.84 11.93
C LYS A 206 0.62 -1.08 13.43
N LEU A 207 1.13 -2.24 13.81
CA LEU A 207 1.40 -2.58 15.21
C LEU A 207 2.88 -2.35 15.57
N ALA A 208 3.11 -1.55 16.60
CA ALA A 208 4.42 -1.33 17.20
C ALA A 208 4.55 -2.01 18.58
N GLY A 209 5.80 -2.17 19.04
CA GLY A 209 6.11 -2.64 20.39
C GLY A 209 5.54 -4.03 20.74
N PRO A 210 5.06 -4.26 21.98
CA PRO A 210 4.61 -5.58 22.43
C PRO A 210 3.51 -6.22 21.58
N ASN A 211 2.62 -5.41 20.97
CA ASN A 211 1.55 -5.93 20.12
C ASN A 211 2.13 -6.52 18.82
N SER A 212 3.10 -5.83 18.21
CA SER A 212 3.82 -6.31 17.02
C SER A 212 4.51 -7.66 17.29
N ILE A 213 5.27 -7.74 18.39
CA ILE A 213 5.99 -8.94 18.82
C ILE A 213 5.01 -10.10 19.06
N SER A 214 3.83 -9.81 19.63
CA SER A 214 2.80 -10.82 19.89
C SER A 214 2.09 -11.30 18.62
N LEU A 215 2.07 -10.51 17.55
CA LEU A 215 1.44 -10.88 16.27
C LEU A 215 2.24 -11.96 15.55
N LEU A 216 3.56 -11.83 15.44
CA LEU A 216 4.39 -12.85 14.80
C LEU A 216 4.57 -14.06 15.74
N THR A 217 3.55 -14.90 15.84
CA THR A 217 3.62 -16.17 16.57
C THR A 217 4.37 -17.24 15.77
N SER A 218 4.81 -18.33 16.42
CA SER A 218 5.41 -19.48 15.72
C SER A 218 4.46 -20.09 14.68
N ASP A 219 3.15 -20.10 14.96
CA ASP A 219 2.11 -20.62 14.07
C ASP A 219 2.00 -19.76 12.80
N ILE A 220 1.98 -18.44 12.95
CA ILE A 220 1.95 -17.47 11.84
C ILE A 220 3.26 -17.52 11.02
N LEU A 221 4.42 -17.60 11.67
CA LEU A 221 5.70 -17.71 10.97
C LEU A 221 5.79 -19.03 10.19
N THR A 222 5.36 -20.14 10.77
CA THR A 222 5.31 -21.44 10.10
C THR A 222 4.36 -21.42 8.91
N PHE A 223 3.19 -20.78 9.06
CA PHE A 223 2.26 -20.57 7.95
C PHE A 223 2.89 -19.80 6.79
N LEU A 224 3.50 -18.64 7.06
CA LEU A 224 4.11 -17.81 6.02
C LEU A 224 5.26 -18.53 5.30
N ILE A 225 6.13 -19.24 6.03
CA ILE A 225 7.22 -20.03 5.45
C ILE A 225 6.70 -21.21 4.62
N ASP A 226 5.67 -21.92 5.08
CA ASP A 226 5.04 -23.01 4.32
C ASP A 226 4.37 -22.51 3.01
N ARG A 227 3.87 -21.26 3.01
CA ARG A 227 3.34 -20.61 1.80
C ARG A 227 4.43 -20.26 0.78
N LEU A 228 5.71 -20.26 1.13
CA LEU A 228 6.81 -20.06 0.16
C LEU A 228 7.14 -21.31 -0.68
N LYS A 229 6.58 -22.49 -0.36
CA LYS A 229 6.87 -23.72 -1.12
C LYS A 229 6.44 -23.57 -2.60
N PRO A 230 7.27 -24.00 -3.58
CA PRO A 230 6.98 -23.96 -5.02
C PRO A 230 5.63 -24.56 -5.49
N SER A 231 5.00 -25.41 -4.67
CA SER A 231 3.70 -26.03 -4.93
C SER A 231 2.50 -25.12 -4.63
N ASN A 232 2.70 -24.01 -3.91
CA ASN A 232 1.63 -23.04 -3.64
C ASN A 232 1.33 -22.18 -4.89
N HIS A 233 0.18 -21.51 -4.87
CA HIS A 233 -0.17 -20.56 -5.92
C HIS A 233 0.81 -19.36 -5.92
N PRO A 234 1.37 -18.92 -7.08
CA PRO A 234 2.39 -17.86 -7.13
C PRO A 234 2.00 -16.57 -6.41
N VAL A 235 0.77 -16.08 -6.60
CA VAL A 235 0.27 -14.88 -5.90
C VAL A 235 0.18 -15.09 -4.36
N VAL A 236 0.02 -16.32 -3.87
CA VAL A 236 0.08 -16.62 -2.42
C VAL A 236 1.53 -16.59 -1.92
N ILE A 237 2.46 -17.18 -2.67
CA ILE A 237 3.91 -17.11 -2.39
C ILE A 237 4.36 -15.64 -2.30
N LEU A 238 3.94 -14.83 -3.27
CA LEU A 238 4.26 -13.41 -3.36
C LEU A 238 3.81 -12.63 -2.12
N HIS A 239 2.53 -12.73 -1.74
CA HIS A 239 2.01 -12.00 -0.60
C HIS A 239 2.54 -12.56 0.74
N ALA A 240 2.86 -13.85 0.83
CA ALA A 240 3.52 -14.42 2.00
C ALA A 240 4.95 -13.87 2.18
N MET A 241 5.69 -13.72 1.08
CA MET A 241 7.01 -13.08 1.06
C MET A 241 6.91 -11.60 1.45
N VAL A 242 6.01 -10.82 0.83
CA VAL A 242 5.79 -9.41 1.20
C VAL A 242 5.40 -9.26 2.68
N ALA A 243 4.56 -10.15 3.23
CA ALA A 243 4.24 -10.14 4.66
C ALA A 243 5.48 -10.40 5.54
N LEU A 244 6.35 -11.35 5.15
CA LEU A 244 7.61 -11.62 5.85
C LEU A 244 8.59 -10.43 5.76
N GLU A 245 8.63 -9.72 4.63
CA GLU A 245 9.39 -8.48 4.47
C GLU A 245 8.89 -7.39 5.43
N LYS A 246 7.56 -7.17 5.48
CA LYS A 246 6.91 -6.20 6.37
C LYS A 246 7.16 -6.53 7.85
N PHE A 247 7.04 -7.80 8.26
CA PHE A 247 7.45 -8.21 9.62
C PHE A 247 8.92 -7.92 9.91
N ALA A 248 9.82 -8.17 8.94
CA ALA A 248 11.27 -8.01 9.06
C ALA A 248 11.77 -6.55 9.07
N GLN A 249 10.88 -5.55 9.02
CA GLN A 249 11.22 -4.16 9.32
C GLN A 249 11.72 -3.98 10.77
N THR A 250 11.37 -4.89 11.69
CA THR A 250 11.95 -4.93 13.05
C THR A 250 13.07 -5.96 13.17
N THR A 251 14.14 -5.62 13.88
CA THR A 251 15.31 -6.51 14.07
C THR A 251 14.94 -7.85 14.72
N GLU A 252 14.02 -7.85 15.69
CA GLU A 252 13.59 -9.07 16.38
C GLU A 252 12.88 -10.04 15.43
N HIS A 253 11.92 -9.54 14.64
CA HIS A 253 11.23 -10.35 13.64
C HIS A 253 12.19 -10.79 12.52
N LYS A 254 13.06 -9.90 12.03
CA LYS A 254 14.05 -10.23 10.98
C LYS A 254 14.92 -11.43 11.35
N VAL A 255 15.45 -11.45 12.58
CA VAL A 255 16.24 -12.59 13.09
C VAL A 255 15.41 -13.88 13.14
N ARG A 256 14.14 -13.80 13.55
CA ARG A 256 13.24 -14.96 13.61
C ARG A 256 12.89 -15.50 12.23
N VAL A 257 12.64 -14.62 11.25
CA VAL A 257 12.36 -14.98 9.85
C VAL A 257 13.57 -15.64 9.20
N ILE A 258 14.76 -15.03 9.29
CA ILE A 258 16.01 -15.59 8.75
C ILE A 258 16.29 -16.97 9.35
N LYS A 259 16.12 -17.12 10.68
CA LYS A 259 16.29 -18.42 11.36
C LYS A 259 15.33 -19.48 10.82
N ALA A 260 14.07 -19.14 10.56
CA ALA A 260 13.08 -20.08 10.04
C ALA A 260 13.35 -20.47 8.58
N MET A 261 13.76 -19.52 7.73
CA MET A 261 14.17 -19.81 6.34
C MET A 261 15.39 -20.73 6.28
N ASN A 262 16.39 -20.50 7.15
CA ASN A 262 17.60 -21.33 7.26
C ASN A 262 17.36 -22.72 7.91
N GLN A 263 16.17 -22.98 8.44
CA GLN A 263 15.78 -24.30 8.95
C GLN A 263 15.06 -25.17 7.90
N CYS A 264 14.76 -24.62 6.72
CA CYS A 264 14.23 -25.38 5.59
C CYS A 264 15.36 -26.23 4.95
N GLU A 265 15.02 -27.43 4.43
CA GLU A 265 15.96 -28.32 3.72
C GLU A 265 16.67 -27.62 2.54
N THR A 266 15.97 -26.70 1.89
CA THR A 266 16.54 -25.76 0.94
C THR A 266 15.99 -24.37 1.25
N HIS A 267 16.85 -23.36 1.20
CA HIS A 267 16.45 -21.98 1.48
C HIS A 267 15.37 -21.54 0.46
N PRO A 268 14.17 -21.12 0.90
CA PRO A 268 13.01 -21.02 0.02
C PRO A 268 13.18 -19.96 -1.07
N LEU A 269 13.78 -18.81 -0.75
CA LEU A 269 13.95 -17.72 -1.72
C LEU A 269 14.91 -18.11 -2.86
N THR A 270 15.91 -18.96 -2.58
CA THR A 270 16.90 -19.44 -3.55
C THR A 270 16.27 -20.39 -4.60
N LEU A 271 15.17 -21.06 -4.23
CA LEU A 271 14.35 -21.82 -5.19
C LEU A 271 13.42 -20.93 -6.02
N LEU A 272 12.98 -19.82 -5.43
CA LEU A 272 12.01 -18.89 -6.04
C LEU A 272 12.67 -17.88 -6.96
N GLU A 273 13.90 -17.40 -6.68
CA GLU A 273 14.62 -16.45 -7.53
C GLU A 273 14.81 -16.99 -8.96
N GLY A 274 15.01 -18.30 -9.12
CA GLY A 274 15.10 -18.98 -10.42
C GLY A 274 13.80 -18.95 -11.25
N TRP A 275 12.70 -18.41 -10.71
CA TRP A 275 11.47 -18.12 -11.45
C TRP A 275 11.54 -16.76 -12.17
N TYR A 276 12.51 -15.91 -11.86
CA TYR A 276 12.66 -14.60 -12.49
C TYR A 276 13.06 -14.77 -13.95
N ARG A 277 12.11 -14.51 -14.85
CA ARG A 277 12.27 -14.54 -16.30
C ARG A 277 11.43 -13.43 -16.90
N ARG A 278 12.03 -12.63 -17.79
CA ARG A 278 11.31 -11.60 -18.56
C ARG A 278 10.55 -12.17 -19.75
N GLU A 279 11.06 -13.26 -20.31
CA GLU A 279 10.35 -14.05 -21.32
C GLU A 279 9.13 -14.71 -20.67
N ASN A 280 7.95 -14.30 -21.11
CA ASN A 280 6.69 -14.86 -20.63
C ASN A 280 6.43 -16.19 -21.34
N ASP A 281 6.02 -17.22 -20.59
CA ASP A 281 5.50 -18.45 -21.17
C ASP A 281 4.01 -18.28 -21.52
N PRO A 282 3.62 -18.15 -22.81
CA PRO A 282 2.23 -17.95 -23.19
C PRO A 282 1.34 -19.16 -22.91
N LYS A 283 1.91 -20.33 -22.55
CA LYS A 283 1.16 -21.53 -22.16
C LYS A 283 0.86 -21.54 -20.66
N ASN A 284 1.48 -20.67 -19.88
CA ASN A 284 1.30 -20.58 -18.44
C ASN A 284 0.61 -19.26 -18.06
N PRO A 285 -0.69 -19.26 -17.71
CA PRO A 285 -1.42 -18.04 -17.35
C PRO A 285 -0.91 -17.39 -16.06
N LEU A 286 -0.06 -18.08 -15.29
CA LEU A 286 0.59 -17.57 -14.09
C LEU A 286 2.06 -17.14 -14.32
N SER A 287 2.52 -17.02 -15.58
CA SER A 287 3.90 -16.65 -15.91
C SER A 287 4.31 -15.31 -15.29
N PHE A 288 3.48 -14.27 -15.40
CA PHE A 288 3.71 -12.96 -14.78
C PHE A 288 3.78 -13.05 -13.24
N ALA A 289 2.82 -13.72 -12.61
CA ALA A 289 2.83 -13.93 -11.16
C ALA A 289 4.05 -14.74 -10.68
N ARG A 290 4.65 -15.57 -11.54
CA ARG A 290 5.92 -16.26 -11.25
C ARG A 290 7.14 -15.35 -11.43
N ARG A 291 7.12 -14.45 -12.42
CA ARG A 291 8.12 -13.38 -12.60
C ARG A 291 8.16 -12.46 -11.38
N GLU A 292 7.01 -12.03 -10.88
CA GLU A 292 6.89 -11.24 -9.64
C GLU A 292 7.54 -11.94 -8.43
N VAL A 293 7.22 -13.23 -8.24
CA VAL A 293 7.81 -14.05 -7.17
C VAL A 293 9.33 -14.15 -7.31
N GLY A 294 9.84 -14.40 -8.52
CA GLY A 294 11.28 -14.47 -8.76
C GLY A 294 11.99 -13.13 -8.53
N PHE A 295 11.39 -12.03 -9.00
CA PHE A 295 11.89 -10.67 -8.78
C PHE A 295 12.00 -10.37 -7.28
N CYS A 296 10.93 -10.58 -6.52
CA CYS A 296 10.93 -10.32 -5.07
C CYS A 296 11.90 -11.23 -4.32
N ALA A 297 12.02 -12.50 -4.71
CA ALA A 297 12.93 -13.44 -4.05
C ALA A 297 14.40 -13.05 -4.27
N GLY A 298 14.78 -12.70 -5.50
CA GLY A 298 16.13 -12.18 -5.80
C GLY A 298 16.43 -10.86 -5.08
N TRP A 299 15.48 -9.91 -5.12
CA TRP A 299 15.61 -8.64 -4.41
C TRP A 299 15.75 -8.83 -2.89
N CYS A 300 14.97 -9.75 -2.30
CA CYS A 300 15.08 -10.10 -0.88
C CYS A 300 16.46 -10.69 -0.53
N LEU A 301 16.99 -11.58 -1.37
CA LEU A 301 18.31 -12.19 -1.18
C LEU A 301 19.46 -11.17 -1.31
N ASP A 302 19.27 -10.11 -2.08
CA ASP A 302 20.24 -9.02 -2.22
C ASP A 302 20.16 -7.96 -1.11
N ASN A 303 18.97 -7.70 -0.52
CA ASN A 303 18.75 -6.53 0.34
C ASN A 303 18.34 -6.85 1.79
N LEU A 304 17.64 -7.96 2.05
CA LEU A 304 16.94 -8.18 3.33
C LEU A 304 17.29 -9.50 4.03
N PHE A 305 17.22 -10.61 3.30
CA PHE A 305 17.41 -11.98 3.78
C PHE A 305 18.67 -12.58 3.13
N LEU A 306 19.82 -11.96 3.42
CA LEU A 306 21.11 -12.32 2.83
C LEU A 306 21.47 -13.79 3.08
N GLN A 307 21.88 -14.49 2.03
CA GLN A 307 22.36 -15.87 2.10
C GLN A 307 23.88 -15.92 2.00
N GLU A 308 24.54 -16.53 2.97
CA GLU A 308 26.00 -16.69 2.99
C GLU A 308 26.48 -17.45 1.75
N GLY A 309 27.48 -16.89 1.04
CA GLY A 309 28.05 -17.48 -0.17
C GLY A 309 27.25 -17.25 -1.47
N ARG A 310 26.07 -16.62 -1.43
CA ARG A 310 25.37 -16.18 -2.65
C ARG A 310 25.96 -14.83 -3.12
N PRO A 311 26.51 -14.73 -4.36
CA PRO A 311 26.91 -13.44 -4.93
C PRO A 311 25.68 -12.55 -5.18
N PHE A 312 25.85 -11.23 -5.11
CA PHE A 312 24.73 -10.31 -5.36
C PHE A 312 24.32 -10.34 -6.84
N SER A 313 23.04 -10.09 -7.13
CA SER A 313 22.55 -10.15 -8.52
C SER A 313 23.24 -9.12 -9.43
N TYR A 314 23.56 -7.93 -8.89
CA TYR A 314 24.23 -6.86 -9.65
C TYR A 314 25.71 -7.16 -10.00
N GLU A 315 26.35 -8.10 -9.30
CA GLU A 315 27.74 -8.52 -9.57
C GLU A 315 27.83 -9.53 -10.73
N GLN A 316 26.69 -10.11 -11.12
CA GLN A 316 26.58 -11.19 -12.10
C GLN A 316 26.07 -10.70 -13.46
N LEU A 317 25.69 -9.43 -13.58
CA LEU A 317 25.07 -8.86 -14.76
C LEU A 317 26.06 -8.04 -15.60
N ASP A 318 26.01 -8.23 -16.91
CA ASP A 318 26.73 -7.38 -17.87
C ASP A 318 25.84 -6.20 -18.28
N HIS A 319 26.16 -5.00 -17.79
CA HIS A 319 25.44 -3.77 -18.13
C HIS A 319 25.97 -3.06 -19.39
N SER A 320 26.98 -3.61 -20.09
CA SER A 320 27.62 -2.94 -21.23
C SER A 320 26.70 -2.66 -22.42
N HIS A 321 25.56 -3.36 -22.49
CA HIS A 321 24.52 -3.21 -23.51
C HIS A 321 23.41 -2.21 -23.13
N LEU A 322 23.42 -1.67 -21.91
CA LEU A 322 22.37 -0.81 -21.37
C LEU A 322 22.72 0.67 -21.55
N ASN A 323 21.88 1.39 -22.30
CA ASN A 323 22.05 2.83 -22.54
C ASN A 323 21.22 3.71 -21.58
N VAL A 324 20.07 3.20 -21.12
CA VAL A 324 19.12 3.89 -20.24
C VAL A 324 18.59 2.88 -19.24
N MET A 325 18.54 3.27 -17.97
CA MET A 325 18.01 2.49 -16.86
C MET A 325 17.14 3.39 -15.98
N LEU A 326 16.43 2.82 -15.02
CA LEU A 326 15.85 3.52 -13.88
C LEU A 326 16.96 4.04 -12.97
N ASN A 327 16.85 5.29 -12.52
CA ASN A 327 17.90 5.98 -11.78
C ASN A 327 17.75 5.75 -10.27
N SER A 328 18.61 4.91 -9.71
CA SER A 328 18.65 4.62 -8.26
C SER A 328 19.03 5.80 -7.37
N ASN A 329 19.36 6.98 -7.94
CA ASN A 329 19.61 8.22 -7.20
C ASN A 329 18.49 9.26 -7.37
N ASP A 330 17.50 8.99 -8.24
CA ASP A 330 16.36 9.87 -8.55
C ASP A 330 15.08 9.02 -8.46
N VAL A 331 14.90 8.47 -7.25
CA VAL A 331 13.86 7.53 -6.86
C VAL A 331 13.50 7.76 -5.39
N SER A 332 12.26 7.47 -5.03
CA SER A 332 11.78 7.43 -3.64
C SER A 332 12.26 6.17 -2.88
N GLU A 333 12.13 6.17 -1.56
CA GLU A 333 12.94 5.31 -0.68
C GLU A 333 12.58 3.81 -0.63
N TYR A 334 11.37 3.40 -1.06
CA TYR A 334 10.89 2.01 -0.96
C TYR A 334 10.72 1.28 -2.30
N LEU A 335 11.09 1.91 -3.43
CA LEU A 335 10.98 1.27 -4.73
C LEU A 335 12.04 0.17 -4.90
N LYS A 336 11.60 -1.06 -5.13
CA LYS A 336 12.45 -2.18 -5.53
C LYS A 336 12.79 -2.01 -7.01
N ILE A 337 14.06 -1.86 -7.35
CA ILE A 337 14.54 -1.86 -8.75
C ILE A 337 15.32 -3.17 -9.00
N SER A 338 15.16 -3.76 -10.19
CA SER A 338 15.96 -4.92 -10.63
C SER A 338 17.44 -4.57 -10.70
N ALA A 339 18.30 -5.56 -10.55
CA ALA A 339 19.75 -5.35 -10.53
C ALA A 339 20.33 -4.79 -11.85
N ASP A 340 19.62 -4.92 -12.98
CA ASP A 340 19.93 -4.31 -14.27
C ASP A 340 19.20 -2.97 -14.54
N GLY A 341 18.45 -2.46 -13.56
CA GLY A 341 17.78 -1.16 -13.66
C GLY A 341 16.61 -1.06 -14.63
N LEU A 342 16.08 -2.16 -15.19
CA LEU A 342 15.02 -2.11 -16.22
C LEU A 342 13.60 -2.44 -15.72
N GLU A 343 13.45 -2.81 -14.45
CA GLU A 343 12.19 -3.27 -13.86
C GLU A 343 12.02 -2.75 -12.43
N ALA A 344 10.88 -2.15 -12.12
CA ALA A 344 10.57 -1.58 -10.80
C ALA A 344 9.34 -2.21 -10.17
N ARG A 345 9.31 -2.23 -8.83
CA ARG A 345 8.20 -2.68 -8.01
C ARG A 345 8.05 -1.89 -6.71
N CYS A 346 6.81 -1.61 -6.35
CA CYS A 346 6.43 -1.16 -5.02
C CYS A 346 5.59 -2.25 -4.34
N ASP A 347 5.77 -2.41 -3.03
CA ASP A 347 4.96 -3.27 -2.15
C ASP A 347 4.45 -2.49 -0.90
N VAL A 348 4.56 -1.15 -0.91
CA VAL A 348 4.36 -0.28 0.26
C VAL A 348 3.21 0.73 0.11
N SER A 349 2.91 1.36 1.25
CA SER A 349 1.90 2.37 1.53
C SER A 349 1.85 3.65 0.66
N SER A 350 2.84 3.88 -0.20
CA SER A 350 3.22 5.21 -0.73
C SER A 350 3.42 5.23 -2.26
N PHE A 351 3.23 6.40 -2.90
CA PHE A 351 3.42 6.59 -4.34
C PHE A 351 4.90 6.70 -4.69
N GLU A 352 5.56 5.56 -4.76
CA GLU A 352 6.98 5.49 -5.07
C GLU A 352 7.24 5.84 -6.54
N SER A 353 8.11 6.80 -6.81
CA SER A 353 8.36 7.32 -8.17
C SER A 353 9.85 7.29 -8.51
N VAL A 354 10.16 7.00 -9.77
CA VAL A 354 11.53 6.93 -10.31
C VAL A 354 11.62 7.55 -11.69
N ARG A 355 12.72 8.26 -11.96
CA ARG A 355 13.06 8.73 -13.31
C ARG A 355 14.12 7.85 -13.95
N CYS A 356 14.20 7.87 -15.28
CA CYS A 356 15.31 7.20 -15.99
C CYS A 356 16.63 7.99 -15.88
N THR A 357 17.75 7.31 -16.16
CA THR A 357 19.11 7.88 -16.15
C THR A 357 19.42 8.81 -17.34
N PHE A 358 18.45 9.06 -18.22
CA PHE A 358 18.64 9.81 -19.46
C PHE A 358 17.45 10.73 -19.75
N GLN A 359 17.73 12.01 -19.97
CA GLN A 359 16.76 13.06 -20.31
C GLN A 359 16.67 13.28 -21.82
N VAL A 360 15.56 13.87 -22.27
CA VAL A 360 15.38 14.32 -23.66
C VAL A 360 15.05 15.81 -23.70
N ASP A 361 15.79 16.56 -24.50
CA ASP A 361 15.71 18.03 -24.56
C ASP A 361 15.04 18.55 -25.84
N SER A 362 15.01 17.74 -26.91
CA SER A 362 14.38 18.09 -28.19
C SER A 362 14.12 16.87 -29.08
N GLY A 363 13.25 17.02 -30.08
CA GLY A 363 12.92 15.98 -31.07
C GLY A 363 11.66 15.16 -30.75
N VAL A 364 11.49 14.03 -31.43
CA VAL A 364 10.38 13.09 -31.19
C VAL A 364 10.96 11.81 -30.60
N TRP A 365 10.45 11.43 -29.43
CA TRP A 365 10.93 10.29 -28.66
C TRP A 365 9.78 9.34 -28.32
N TYR A 366 10.13 8.10 -28.07
CA TYR A 366 9.19 7.03 -27.74
C TYR A 366 9.89 5.99 -26.87
N TYR A 367 9.16 5.47 -25.89
CA TYR A 367 9.58 4.30 -25.12
C TYR A 367 8.37 3.38 -24.91
N GLU A 368 8.68 2.10 -24.68
CA GLU A 368 7.70 1.08 -24.36
C GLU A 368 7.90 0.57 -22.95
N VAL A 369 6.79 0.22 -22.31
CA VAL A 369 6.78 -0.45 -21.03
C VAL A 369 5.92 -1.70 -21.09
N THR A 370 6.51 -2.84 -20.76
CA THR A 370 5.75 -4.09 -20.54
C THR A 370 5.12 -4.05 -19.16
N ILE A 371 3.81 -4.10 -19.09
CA ILE A 371 3.03 -4.18 -17.86
C ILE A 371 3.06 -5.63 -17.33
N VAL A 372 3.41 -5.86 -16.06
CA VAL A 372 3.47 -7.21 -15.46
C VAL A 372 2.35 -7.47 -14.44
N THR A 373 1.74 -6.43 -13.86
CA THR A 373 0.52 -6.55 -13.03
C THR A 373 -0.54 -5.56 -13.51
N ASP A 374 -1.79 -5.65 -13.05
CA ASP A 374 -2.90 -4.77 -13.47
C ASP A 374 -3.42 -3.83 -12.36
N GLY A 375 -2.57 -3.52 -11.38
CA GLY A 375 -2.81 -2.48 -10.36
C GLY A 375 -2.78 -1.05 -10.92
N VAL A 376 -2.87 -0.04 -10.03
CA VAL A 376 -2.65 1.37 -10.40
C VAL A 376 -1.19 1.74 -10.22
N MET A 377 -0.67 2.25 -11.31
CA MET A 377 0.65 2.81 -11.54
C MET A 377 0.40 3.97 -12.51
N GLN A 378 1.32 4.92 -12.56
CA GLN A 378 1.25 6.03 -13.49
C GLN A 378 2.57 6.05 -14.27
N ILE A 379 2.48 6.12 -15.60
CA ILE A 379 3.63 6.07 -16.51
C ILE A 379 3.59 7.29 -17.42
N GLY A 380 4.71 7.98 -17.60
CA GLY A 380 4.72 9.14 -18.50
C GLY A 380 6.03 9.91 -18.53
N TRP A 381 5.90 11.23 -18.55
CA TRP A 381 7.01 12.16 -18.67
C TRP A 381 6.94 13.19 -17.54
N ALA A 382 8.09 13.53 -16.97
CA ALA A 382 8.21 14.61 -15.99
C ALA A 382 9.48 15.42 -16.24
N THR A 383 9.49 16.71 -15.93
CA THR A 383 10.77 17.44 -15.89
C THR A 383 11.56 17.10 -14.63
N LYS A 384 12.81 17.59 -14.58
CA LYS A 384 13.63 17.61 -13.35
C LYS A 384 12.99 18.40 -12.19
N ASP A 385 12.08 19.32 -12.50
CA ASP A 385 11.44 20.22 -11.54
C ASP A 385 10.20 19.59 -10.89
N SER A 386 9.71 18.47 -11.46
CA SER A 386 8.65 17.66 -10.88
C SER A 386 9.08 17.02 -9.55
N LYS A 387 8.16 16.98 -8.58
CA LYS A 387 8.43 16.61 -7.19
C LYS A 387 7.66 15.37 -6.78
N PHE A 388 8.40 14.33 -6.41
CA PHE A 388 7.79 13.11 -5.85
C PHE A 388 7.79 13.19 -4.34
N LEU A 389 6.59 13.31 -3.77
CA LEU A 389 6.34 13.35 -2.33
C LEU A 389 5.53 12.10 -1.98
N ASN A 390 6.21 10.96 -1.97
CA ASN A 390 5.63 9.62 -1.83
C ASN A 390 4.69 9.47 -0.62
N HIS A 391 5.03 10.11 0.51
CA HIS A 391 4.23 10.15 1.74
C HIS A 391 3.01 11.08 1.66
N ASP A 392 3.09 12.16 0.88
CA ASP A 392 1.98 13.12 0.66
C ASP A 392 1.07 12.68 -0.51
N GLY A 393 1.41 11.57 -1.17
CA GLY A 393 0.66 11.00 -2.29
C GLY A 393 0.97 11.62 -3.65
N CYS A 394 1.87 12.60 -3.76
CA CYS A 394 2.23 13.21 -5.04
C CYS A 394 3.27 12.38 -5.79
N GLY A 395 2.87 11.81 -6.92
CA GLY A 395 3.71 11.14 -7.90
C GLY A 395 3.77 11.89 -9.24
N ILE A 396 3.73 11.14 -10.34
CA ILE A 396 3.79 11.66 -11.70
C ILE A 396 2.39 12.00 -12.24
N GLY A 397 2.23 13.22 -12.75
CA GLY A 397 0.97 13.78 -13.21
C GLY A 397 0.28 14.68 -12.18
N ASP A 398 0.80 14.74 -10.95
CA ASP A 398 0.23 15.51 -9.85
C ASP A 398 0.73 16.96 -9.77
N ASP A 399 1.68 17.34 -10.63
CA ASP A 399 2.21 18.71 -10.75
C ASP A 399 2.17 19.23 -12.19
N GLU A 400 2.45 20.53 -12.35
CA GLU A 400 2.51 21.22 -13.66
C GLU A 400 3.72 20.82 -14.52
N TYR A 401 4.62 19.99 -13.98
CA TYR A 401 5.88 19.57 -14.60
C TYR A 401 5.84 18.13 -15.12
N SER A 402 4.71 17.43 -14.96
CA SER A 402 4.58 16.02 -15.30
C SER A 402 3.21 15.65 -15.85
N MET A 403 3.20 14.65 -16.72
CA MET A 403 1.99 14.07 -17.31
C MET A 403 2.13 12.56 -17.31
N ALA A 404 1.05 11.85 -16.94
CA ALA A 404 1.06 10.40 -16.81
C ALA A 404 -0.21 9.73 -17.31
N TYR A 405 -0.09 8.45 -17.64
CA TYR A 405 -1.21 7.56 -17.93
C TYR A 405 -1.33 6.46 -16.86
N ASP A 406 -2.54 6.29 -16.36
CA ASP A 406 -2.96 5.20 -15.50
C ASP A 406 -3.87 4.25 -16.28
N GLY A 407 -3.36 3.07 -16.63
CA GLY A 407 -4.09 2.05 -17.37
C GLY A 407 -5.02 1.17 -16.54
N CYS A 408 -5.09 1.30 -15.21
CA CYS A 408 -6.07 0.59 -14.39
C CYS A 408 -7.33 1.43 -14.19
N ARG A 409 -7.17 2.71 -13.83
CA ARG A 409 -8.27 3.69 -13.74
C ARG A 409 -8.64 4.30 -15.09
N GLN A 410 -7.81 4.09 -16.12
CA GLN A 410 -8.00 4.59 -17.50
C GLN A 410 -7.97 6.12 -17.55
N LEU A 411 -7.05 6.73 -16.81
CA LEU A 411 -6.95 8.19 -16.63
C LEU A 411 -5.65 8.75 -17.20
N ILE A 412 -5.72 9.92 -17.84
CA ILE A 412 -4.55 10.77 -18.11
C ILE A 412 -4.48 11.82 -17.01
N TRP A 413 -3.32 11.97 -16.39
CA TRP A 413 -3.02 12.86 -15.28
C TRP A 413 -2.12 14.00 -15.71
N TYR A 414 -2.47 15.22 -15.31
CA TYR A 414 -1.64 16.42 -15.48
C TYR A 414 -2.06 17.48 -14.44
N HIS A 415 -1.10 18.11 -13.77
CA HIS A 415 -1.36 19.17 -12.77
C HIS A 415 -2.38 18.77 -11.68
N GLY A 416 -2.32 17.51 -11.23
CA GLY A 416 -3.22 16.97 -10.20
C GLY A 416 -4.68 16.87 -10.64
N GLN A 417 -4.94 16.95 -11.96
CA GLN A 417 -6.25 16.74 -12.56
C GLN A 417 -6.19 15.51 -13.48
N SER A 418 -7.33 14.83 -13.61
CA SER A 418 -7.42 13.60 -14.40
C SER A 418 -8.55 13.64 -15.43
N GLU A 419 -8.28 13.21 -16.65
CA GLU A 419 -9.27 13.04 -17.72
C GLU A 419 -9.42 11.56 -18.12
N LEU A 420 -10.65 11.12 -18.40
CA LEU A 420 -10.94 9.74 -18.77
C LEU A 420 -10.48 9.43 -20.20
N HIS A 421 -9.65 8.39 -20.33
CA HIS A 421 -9.13 7.92 -21.61
C HIS A 421 -9.79 6.61 -22.06
N THR A 422 -10.20 6.54 -23.33
CA THR A 422 -11.11 5.50 -23.83
C THR A 422 -10.38 4.24 -24.36
N HIS A 423 -9.60 3.60 -23.49
CA HIS A 423 -8.89 2.33 -23.78
C HIS A 423 -9.26 1.25 -22.77
N PRO A 424 -9.19 -0.07 -23.09
CA PRO A 424 -9.39 -1.13 -22.10
C PRO A 424 -8.39 -1.01 -20.94
N CYS A 425 -8.80 -1.39 -19.71
CA CYS A 425 -7.84 -1.50 -18.60
C CYS A 425 -6.68 -2.42 -18.99
N TRP A 426 -5.45 -2.09 -18.59
CA TRP A 426 -4.29 -2.95 -18.86
C TRP A 426 -4.41 -4.32 -18.19
N LYS A 427 -3.58 -5.23 -18.69
CA LYS A 427 -3.42 -6.59 -18.17
C LYS A 427 -1.94 -6.97 -18.17
N PRO A 428 -1.51 -7.94 -17.34
CA PRO A 428 -0.20 -8.54 -17.43
C PRO A 428 0.13 -8.94 -18.88
N GLY A 429 1.26 -8.45 -19.40
CA GLY A 429 1.70 -8.64 -20.78
C GLY A 429 1.30 -7.54 -21.76
N ALA A 430 0.51 -6.55 -21.35
CA ALA A 430 0.24 -5.38 -22.19
C ALA A 430 1.53 -4.57 -22.43
N LEU A 431 1.69 -4.04 -23.65
CA LEU A 431 2.71 -3.04 -23.97
C LEU A 431 2.05 -1.66 -23.96
N CYS A 432 2.55 -0.77 -23.11
CA CYS A 432 2.18 0.64 -23.10
C CYS A 432 3.27 1.44 -23.83
N GLY A 433 2.90 2.15 -24.89
CA GLY A 433 3.81 2.97 -25.68
C GLY A 433 3.54 4.45 -25.48
N LEU A 434 4.57 5.23 -25.14
CA LEU A 434 4.44 6.64 -24.76
C LEU A 434 5.24 7.54 -25.72
N PRO A 435 4.60 8.06 -26.79
CA PRO A 435 5.22 9.03 -27.69
C PRO A 435 5.26 10.43 -27.06
N GLN A 436 6.36 11.14 -27.27
CA GLN A 436 6.51 12.55 -26.90
C GLN A 436 7.12 13.33 -28.06
N GLN A 437 6.51 14.47 -28.40
CA GLN A 437 7.05 15.43 -29.34
C GLN A 437 7.48 16.69 -28.58
N LEU A 438 8.76 17.05 -28.69
CA LEU A 438 9.32 18.30 -28.20
C LEU A 438 9.53 19.27 -29.38
N PRO A 439 9.17 20.55 -29.23
CA PRO A 439 9.33 21.54 -30.30
C PRO A 439 10.81 21.79 -30.59
N CYS A 440 11.18 21.77 -31.87
CA CYS A 440 12.53 22.10 -32.33
C CYS A 440 12.69 23.62 -32.52
N ALA A 441 12.94 24.38 -31.44
CA ALA A 441 13.22 25.82 -31.54
C ALA A 441 14.14 26.35 -30.44
N HIS A 442 15.04 27.26 -30.80
CA HIS A 442 15.82 28.07 -29.86
C HIS A 442 14.89 28.95 -29.00
N TYR A 443 14.94 28.81 -27.68
CA TYR A 443 14.35 29.77 -26.76
C TYR A 443 15.41 30.75 -26.24
N PRO A 444 15.31 32.06 -26.58
CA PRO A 444 16.06 33.08 -25.88
C PRO A 444 15.42 33.31 -24.50
N ASN A 445 16.13 32.86 -23.47
CA ASN A 445 15.83 32.99 -22.03
C ASN A 445 14.70 32.09 -21.45
N SER A 446 15.16 31.14 -20.64
CA SER A 446 14.54 30.69 -19.37
C SER A 446 13.13 30.08 -19.41
N TYR A 447 12.93 29.02 -20.21
CA TYR A 447 12.16 27.82 -19.83
C TYR A 447 12.71 26.65 -20.65
N GLU A 448 13.43 25.72 -20.03
CA GLU A 448 14.01 24.54 -20.71
C GLU A 448 13.14 23.29 -20.45
N PRO A 449 12.47 22.71 -21.48
CA PRO A 449 11.73 21.47 -21.33
C PRO A 449 12.68 20.27 -21.35
N VAL A 450 13.42 20.09 -20.25
CA VAL A 450 14.14 18.84 -19.96
C VAL A 450 13.11 17.83 -19.47
N LEU A 451 12.71 16.88 -20.32
CA LEU A 451 11.79 15.79 -19.92
C LEU A 451 12.54 14.48 -19.70
N LEU A 452 12.15 13.78 -18.63
CA LEU A 452 12.62 12.47 -18.23
C LEU A 452 11.46 11.47 -18.34
N GLN A 453 11.76 10.22 -18.68
CA GLN A 453 10.81 9.12 -18.58
C GLN A 453 10.62 8.80 -17.09
N VAL A 454 9.36 8.76 -16.63
CA VAL A 454 9.05 8.58 -15.21
C VAL A 454 8.01 7.49 -15.02
N LEU A 455 8.24 6.70 -13.98
CA LEU A 455 7.42 5.58 -13.56
C LEU A 455 7.07 5.77 -12.08
N CYS A 456 5.78 5.88 -11.79
CA CYS A 456 5.21 5.86 -10.44
C CYS A 456 4.51 4.54 -10.18
N VAL A 457 4.79 3.97 -9.01
CA VAL A 457 4.46 2.60 -8.59
C VAL A 457 4.05 2.68 -7.12
N GLY A 458 2.76 2.59 -6.79
CA GLY A 458 2.37 2.73 -5.40
C GLY A 458 0.89 2.92 -5.07
N TYR A 459 0.67 3.06 -3.78
CA TYR A 459 -0.60 3.23 -3.06
C TYR A 459 -0.50 4.52 -2.23
N HIS A 460 -1.57 5.10 -1.71
CA HIS A 460 -1.46 6.21 -0.74
C HIS A 460 -2.53 6.22 0.36
N SER A 461 -2.17 5.80 1.57
CA SER A 461 -3.01 6.04 2.76
C SER A 461 -2.79 7.44 3.34
N SER A 462 -3.48 8.44 2.79
CA SER A 462 -4.05 9.59 3.53
C SER A 462 -5.17 10.20 2.67
N TYR A 463 -6.32 9.50 2.66
CA TYR A 463 -7.49 9.73 1.82
C TYR A 463 -7.30 9.42 0.31
N HIS A 464 -7.71 8.21 -0.07
CA HIS A 464 -8.34 7.90 -1.36
C HIS A 464 -7.54 7.81 -2.69
N VAL A 465 -6.38 7.13 -2.72
CA VAL A 465 -5.99 6.32 -3.91
C VAL A 465 -5.18 5.08 -3.49
N LEU A 466 -5.65 3.85 -3.74
CA LEU A 466 -5.10 2.64 -3.09
C LEU A 466 -5.05 1.40 -3.98
N PHE A 467 -3.85 0.93 -4.39
CA PHE A 467 -3.74 -0.20 -5.33
C PHE A 467 -2.50 -1.11 -5.14
N THR A 468 -2.47 -2.19 -5.93
CA THR A 468 -1.60 -3.37 -5.77
C THR A 468 -0.14 -3.18 -6.13
N PRO A 469 0.73 -4.11 -5.70
CA PRO A 469 2.12 -4.09 -6.11
C PRO A 469 2.29 -4.40 -7.59
N ILE A 470 3.31 -3.80 -8.17
CA ILE A 470 3.40 -3.60 -9.62
C ILE A 470 4.77 -3.95 -10.13
N VAL A 471 4.85 -4.39 -11.38
CA VAL A 471 6.11 -4.74 -12.04
C VAL A 471 6.04 -4.26 -13.49
N MET A 472 7.17 -3.80 -14.03
CA MET A 472 7.26 -3.27 -15.39
C MET A 472 8.60 -3.60 -16.09
N SER A 473 8.68 -3.48 -17.41
CA SER A 473 9.94 -3.67 -18.16
C SER A 473 10.12 -2.58 -19.22
N LEU A 474 11.19 -1.80 -19.13
CA LEU A 474 11.51 -0.75 -20.11
C LEU A 474 12.11 -1.31 -21.41
N CYS A 475 11.72 -0.74 -22.55
CA CYS A 475 12.41 -0.86 -23.83
C CYS A 475 12.47 0.51 -24.53
N CYS A 476 13.68 1.01 -24.80
CA CYS A 476 13.90 2.28 -25.50
C CYS A 476 14.31 2.02 -26.96
N CYS A 477 13.48 2.44 -27.91
CA CYS A 477 13.72 2.23 -29.34
C CYS A 477 13.91 3.59 -30.05
N ASN A 478 15.15 3.92 -30.39
CA ASN A 478 15.47 5.19 -31.05
C ASN A 478 15.40 5.06 -32.58
N ARG A 479 14.17 5.06 -33.14
CA ARG A 479 13.92 5.18 -34.60
C ARG A 479 12.45 5.48 -34.94
N CYS A 480 12.12 6.76 -35.07
CA CYS A 480 10.99 7.22 -35.88
C CYS A 480 11.52 7.86 -37.17
N HIS A 481 11.70 7.04 -38.22
CA HIS A 481 11.70 7.55 -39.58
C HIS A 481 10.26 7.50 -40.09
N VAL A 482 9.62 8.68 -40.16
CA VAL A 482 8.39 8.94 -40.93
C VAL A 482 8.62 10.24 -41.70
#